data_AF-X0ATE3-F1
#
_entry.id   AF-X0ATE3-F1
#
_cell.length_a   1.000
_cell.length_b   1.000
_cell.length_c   1.000
_cell.angle_alpha   90.00
_cell.angle_beta   90.00
_cell.angle_gamma   90.00
#
_symmetry.space_group_name_H-M   'P 1'
#
loop_
_entity.id
_entity.type
_entity.pdbx_description
1 polymer ?
#
loop_
_entity_poly.entity_id
_entity_poly.type
_entity_poly.pdbx_seq_one_letter_code
_entity_poly.pdbx_strand_id
1 'polypeptide(L)'
;MLTSVGRAAVRRVQTTRLSASAPSAAQLLCRQSTIKTALPIRSFTVSAWSPSPASGDKKAAKKTTTTTTKKATLTTKSKSKATDSKSKSQTKAKPKPKAAAPKPKKAKKEVDPEKAKKLEIRELKKWALRDKLAMLPATTWVLFTSENKGSLTGTGGITQQMTELSEKFRQLTESELQDLSRRAVANRQKNLATYKAWVETHEPARIHLANKTRRRLAFLTGKPVKQISDERLPQRPTGSYSLYLVDNWDKSHAETNQAKFKEIGESWKDVNPTEKALYEQRSADQSVKYKAEMEKLDARAKVIQETGLA
;
A
#
# COMPACT_ATOMS: atom_id res chain seq x y z
N MET A 1 -56.13 -53.20 17.73
CA MET A 1 -56.09 -54.62 17.37
C MET A 1 -54.69 -54.95 16.88
N LEU A 2 -53.82 -55.41 17.78
CA LEU A 2 -52.45 -55.86 17.47
C LEU A 2 -52.47 -57.34 17.08
N THR A 3 -52.02 -57.67 15.88
CA THR A 3 -51.41 -58.94 15.42
C THR A 3 -50.67 -58.56 14.12
N SER A 4 -49.49 -59.05 13.74
CA SER A 4 -48.96 -60.40 13.79
C SER A 4 -47.43 -60.36 13.60
N VAL A 5 -46.76 -61.31 14.24
CA VAL A 5 -45.33 -61.58 14.25
C VAL A 5 -45.00 -62.64 13.19
N GLY A 6 -43.89 -62.43 12.48
CA GLY A 6 -42.94 -63.50 12.11
C GLY A 6 -43.09 -64.13 10.72
N ARG A 7 -42.01 -64.14 9.92
CA ARG A 7 -40.98 -65.20 9.95
C ARG A 7 -39.88 -64.91 8.94
N ALA A 8 -38.69 -65.37 9.30
CA ALA A 8 -37.43 -65.24 8.60
C ALA A 8 -37.34 -66.17 7.38
N ALA A 9 -36.53 -65.77 6.40
CA ALA A 9 -35.95 -66.69 5.43
C ALA A 9 -34.42 -66.57 5.47
N VAL A 10 -33.79 -67.73 5.55
CA VAL A 10 -32.41 -68.01 5.88
C VAL A 10 -31.70 -68.50 4.61
N ARG A 11 -30.40 -68.16 4.51
CA ARG A 11 -29.33 -68.76 3.68
C ARG A 11 -29.42 -68.57 2.15
N ARG A 12 -28.34 -68.00 1.59
CA ARG A 12 -27.21 -68.81 1.08
C ARG A 12 -25.93 -67.98 0.94
N VAL A 13 -24.91 -68.47 1.63
CA VAL A 13 -23.49 -68.17 1.43
C VAL A 13 -23.04 -68.88 0.15
N GLN A 14 -22.41 -68.18 -0.77
CA GLN A 14 -21.41 -68.77 -1.66
C GLN A 14 -20.19 -67.86 -1.72
N THR A 15 -19.13 -68.33 -1.07
CA THR A 15 -17.75 -67.90 -1.25
C THR A 15 -17.22 -68.46 -2.57
N THR A 16 -16.61 -67.64 -3.41
CA THR A 16 -15.46 -68.06 -4.22
C THR A 16 -14.45 -66.92 -4.34
N ARG A 17 -13.19 -67.33 -4.37
CA ARG A 17 -11.98 -66.57 -4.11
C ARG A 17 -11.32 -66.11 -5.43
N LEU A 18 -10.66 -64.95 -5.32
CA LEU A 18 -9.38 -64.57 -5.94
C LEU A 18 -9.30 -64.34 -7.46
N SER A 19 -9.08 -63.07 -7.82
CA SER A 19 -8.12 -62.70 -8.86
C SER A 19 -7.58 -61.31 -8.53
N ALA A 20 -6.31 -61.26 -8.15
CA ALA A 20 -5.55 -60.05 -7.89
C ALA A 20 -5.12 -59.41 -9.23
N SER A 21 -5.41 -58.12 -9.39
CA SER A 21 -4.79 -57.25 -10.36
C SER A 21 -4.49 -55.92 -9.67
N ALA A 22 -3.22 -55.53 -9.74
CA ALA A 22 -2.58 -54.39 -9.11
C ALA A 22 -3.23 -53.01 -9.40
N PRO A 23 -2.94 -51.99 -8.57
CA PRO A 23 -3.66 -50.72 -8.58
C PRO A 23 -3.22 -49.82 -9.74
N SER A 24 -4.19 -49.30 -10.49
CA SER A 24 -3.95 -48.13 -11.35
C SER A 24 -3.86 -46.90 -10.45
N ALA A 25 -2.63 -46.61 -10.01
CA ALA A 25 -2.28 -45.39 -9.33
C ALA A 25 -2.47 -44.22 -10.31
N ALA A 26 -3.60 -43.51 -10.17
CA ALA A 26 -3.78 -42.21 -10.81
C ALA A 26 -2.74 -41.24 -10.20
N GLN A 27 -1.64 -41.04 -10.92
CA GLN A 27 -0.63 -40.04 -10.61
C GLN A 27 -1.26 -38.65 -10.77
N LEU A 28 -1.81 -38.13 -9.67
CA LEU A 28 -2.03 -36.69 -9.51
C LEU A 28 -0.66 -36.02 -9.48
N LEU A 29 -0.21 -35.55 -10.64
CA LEU A 29 0.89 -34.60 -10.77
C LEU A 29 0.44 -33.27 -10.14
N CYS A 30 0.56 -33.17 -8.82
CA CYS A 30 0.65 -31.88 -8.13
C CYS A 30 1.87 -31.15 -8.70
N ARG A 31 1.63 -30.24 -9.64
CA ARG A 31 2.58 -29.19 -9.99
C ARG A 31 2.69 -28.23 -8.80
N GLN A 32 3.47 -28.63 -7.81
CA GLN A 32 3.98 -27.70 -6.80
C GLN A 32 4.99 -26.79 -7.50
N SER A 33 4.55 -25.63 -7.96
CA SER A 33 5.48 -24.54 -8.23
C SER A 33 5.98 -24.03 -6.88
N THR A 34 7.17 -24.49 -6.47
CA THR A 34 7.91 -23.88 -5.36
C THR A 34 8.36 -22.49 -5.79
N ILE A 35 7.48 -21.50 -5.65
CA ILE A 35 7.88 -20.10 -5.65
C ILE A 35 8.51 -19.84 -4.27
N LYS A 36 9.82 -20.06 -4.16
CA LYS A 36 10.63 -19.57 -3.06
C LYS A 36 10.79 -18.06 -3.22
N THR A 37 9.73 -17.29 -2.96
CA THR A 37 9.87 -15.87 -2.63
C THR A 37 9.99 -15.77 -1.13
N ALA A 38 11.22 -15.80 -0.63
CA ALA A 38 11.52 -15.36 0.72
C ALA A 38 11.12 -13.88 0.82
N LEU A 39 9.96 -13.62 1.44
CA LEU A 39 9.59 -12.27 1.85
C LEU A 39 10.59 -11.85 2.94
N PRO A 40 11.20 -10.65 2.86
CA PRO A 40 11.99 -10.15 3.98
C PRO A 40 11.02 -9.86 5.13
N ILE A 41 10.95 -10.78 6.09
CA ILE A 41 10.32 -10.55 7.39
C ILE A 41 11.14 -9.42 8.03
N ARG A 42 10.62 -8.20 8.03
CA ARG A 42 11.13 -7.14 8.89
C ARG A 42 10.89 -7.59 10.33
N SER A 43 11.93 -8.06 11.00
CA SER A 43 11.94 -8.23 12.44
C SER A 43 11.70 -6.85 13.07
N PHE A 44 10.52 -6.64 13.64
CA PHE A 44 10.27 -5.50 14.51
C PHE A 44 11.02 -5.74 15.83
N THR A 45 12.24 -5.21 15.93
CA THR A 45 12.87 -5.02 17.23
C THR A 45 12.15 -3.89 17.94
N VAL A 46 11.34 -4.22 18.95
CA VAL A 46 10.78 -3.24 19.89
C VAL A 46 11.95 -2.72 20.73
N SER A 47 12.61 -1.66 20.27
CA SER A 47 13.47 -0.87 21.14
C SER A 47 12.55 0.07 21.92
N ALA A 48 12.21 -0.31 23.15
CA ALA A 48 11.59 0.60 24.10
C ALA A 48 12.55 1.76 24.35
N TRP A 49 12.21 2.95 23.85
CA TRP A 49 12.94 4.16 24.13
C TRP A 49 12.62 4.55 25.58
N SER A 50 13.52 4.20 26.50
CA SER A 50 13.44 4.59 27.91
C SER A 50 14.17 5.92 28.06
N PRO A 51 13.48 7.04 28.34
CA PRO A 51 14.16 8.26 28.75
C PRO A 51 14.65 8.06 30.19
N SER A 52 15.97 7.93 30.38
CA SER A 52 16.57 8.06 31.70
C SER A 52 16.38 9.49 32.22
N PRO A 53 15.83 9.70 33.43
CA PRO A 53 15.81 11.01 34.04
C PRO A 53 17.22 11.37 34.53
N ALA A 54 17.77 12.46 34.01
CA ALA A 54 18.89 13.15 34.63
C ALA A 54 18.35 14.03 35.75
N SER A 55 18.53 13.61 37.00
CA SER A 55 18.40 14.48 38.17
C SER A 55 19.68 14.42 38.99
N GLY A 56 20.18 15.61 39.32
CA GLY A 56 21.40 15.84 40.06
C GLY A 56 21.32 15.42 41.53
N ASP A 57 22.49 15.02 42.00
CA ASP A 57 23.10 15.22 43.32
C ASP A 57 22.27 15.34 44.61
N LYS A 58 22.72 14.51 45.57
CA LYS A 58 22.66 14.58 47.05
C LYS A 58 21.37 14.14 47.76
N LYS A 59 21.41 12.96 48.38
CA LYS A 59 21.82 12.78 49.80
C LYS A 59 21.80 11.30 50.22
N ALA A 60 22.61 11.03 51.24
CA ALA A 60 22.99 9.74 51.78
C ALA A 60 21.87 9.01 52.54
N ALA A 61 21.88 7.67 52.50
CA ALA A 61 21.60 6.83 53.65
C ALA A 61 22.18 5.42 53.47
N LYS A 62 22.73 4.92 54.57
CA LYS A 62 23.57 3.74 54.78
C LYS A 62 22.72 2.54 55.18
N LYS A 63 22.93 1.35 54.60
CA LYS A 63 23.09 0.09 55.36
C LYS A 63 23.57 -1.10 54.51
N THR A 64 24.66 -1.65 55.03
CA THR A 64 25.32 -2.95 54.86
C THR A 64 24.41 -4.17 54.98
N THR A 65 24.70 -5.27 54.26
CA THR A 65 25.15 -6.58 54.81
C THR A 65 25.50 -7.57 53.66
N THR A 66 26.80 -7.89 53.56
CA THR A 66 27.48 -9.20 53.36
C THR A 66 26.65 -10.39 52.83
N THR A 67 27.01 -11.08 51.75
CA THR A 67 27.96 -12.22 51.77
C THR A 67 28.38 -12.71 50.36
N THR A 68 29.71 -12.81 50.14
CA THR A 68 30.50 -13.90 49.49
C THR A 68 29.84 -14.73 48.37
N THR A 69 30.47 -15.00 47.21
CA THR A 69 31.69 -15.83 47.09
C THR A 69 32.24 -15.86 45.63
N LYS A 70 33.57 -15.60 45.49
CA LYS A 70 34.59 -16.14 44.53
C LYS A 70 34.38 -16.04 43.00
N LYS A 71 35.26 -15.32 42.26
CA LYS A 71 36.61 -15.71 41.72
C LYS A 71 36.44 -16.21 40.26
N ALA A 72 37.18 -15.84 39.22
CA ALA A 72 38.53 -15.28 39.03
C ALA A 72 38.50 -14.24 37.86
N THR A 73 39.26 -13.12 37.86
CA THR A 73 40.71 -12.97 37.52
C THR A 73 41.01 -13.54 36.10
N LEU A 74 41.56 -12.85 35.10
CA LEU A 74 42.67 -11.89 34.95
C LEU A 74 42.51 -11.23 33.54
N THR A 75 42.57 -9.90 33.36
CA THR A 75 43.76 -9.08 32.97
C THR A 75 44.49 -9.63 31.71
N THR A 76 44.91 -8.88 30.68
CA THR A 76 45.36 -7.49 30.59
C THR A 76 45.77 -7.16 29.13
N LYS A 77 45.57 -5.89 28.72
CA LYS A 77 46.47 -4.99 27.95
C LYS A 77 47.24 -5.54 26.72
N SER A 78 47.00 -4.97 25.52
CA SER A 78 47.75 -3.83 24.89
C SER A 78 49.02 -4.29 24.14
N LYS A 79 49.57 -3.73 23.07
CA LYS A 79 49.46 -2.48 22.29
C LYS A 79 50.41 -2.63 21.08
N SER A 80 50.21 -1.86 20.00
CA SER A 80 51.26 -1.31 19.07
C SER A 80 52.15 -2.28 18.25
N LYS A 81 52.74 -1.96 17.08
CA LYS A 81 52.77 -0.81 16.16
C LYS A 81 53.61 -1.23 14.91
N ALA A 82 53.12 -0.85 13.74
CA ALA A 82 53.78 -0.34 12.51
C ALA A 82 55.04 -0.98 11.85
N THR A 83 55.02 -0.80 10.50
CA THR A 83 56.09 -0.39 9.55
C THR A 83 57.00 -1.41 8.83
N ASP A 84 56.74 -1.50 7.51
CA ASP A 84 57.63 -1.30 6.35
C ASP A 84 58.59 -2.36 5.76
N SER A 85 58.49 -2.44 4.42
CA SER A 85 59.54 -2.55 3.39
C SER A 85 59.92 -3.90 2.73
N LYS A 86 59.40 -4.08 1.49
CA LYS A 86 60.11 -4.12 0.17
C LYS A 86 61.24 -5.14 -0.13
N SER A 87 60.98 -6.04 -1.10
CA SER A 87 61.88 -6.42 -2.23
C SER A 87 60.99 -7.03 -3.36
N LYS A 88 60.90 -6.59 -4.63
CA LYS A 88 61.82 -6.60 -5.81
C LYS A 88 62.63 -7.90 -5.93
N SER A 89 62.75 -8.61 -7.05
CA SER A 89 62.24 -8.53 -8.43
C SER A 89 62.71 -9.81 -9.14
N GLN A 90 62.05 -10.27 -10.21
CA GLN A 90 62.77 -10.78 -11.38
C GLN A 90 61.90 -10.74 -12.64
N THR A 91 62.53 -10.40 -13.75
CA THR A 91 61.98 -9.97 -15.04
C THR A 91 62.68 -10.82 -16.12
N LYS A 92 61.99 -11.41 -17.10
CA LYS A 92 61.96 -11.09 -18.55
C LYS A 92 61.71 -12.43 -19.28
N ALA A 93 60.95 -12.53 -20.36
CA ALA A 93 61.38 -12.17 -21.71
C ALA A 93 60.20 -12.16 -22.72
N LYS A 94 60.36 -11.42 -23.82
CA LYS A 94 59.49 -11.37 -25.01
C LYS A 94 60.38 -11.26 -26.26
N PRO A 95 60.04 -11.87 -27.41
CA PRO A 95 59.86 -11.06 -28.63
C PRO A 95 58.66 -11.47 -29.54
N LYS A 96 58.41 -10.65 -30.58
CA LYS A 96 57.21 -10.38 -31.42
C LYS A 96 56.99 -11.37 -32.62
N PRO A 97 56.16 -11.08 -33.67
CA PRO A 97 54.70 -10.84 -33.80
C PRO A 97 54.03 -11.67 -34.94
N LYS A 98 52.70 -11.94 -34.92
CA LYS A 98 51.94 -12.28 -36.15
C LYS A 98 50.47 -11.79 -36.12
N ALA A 99 50.14 -11.06 -37.19
CA ALA A 99 48.87 -10.94 -37.94
C ALA A 99 47.56 -10.53 -37.25
N ALA A 100 46.88 -9.59 -37.92
CA ALA A 100 45.63 -8.94 -37.54
C ALA A 100 44.40 -9.86 -37.56
N ALA A 101 43.51 -9.67 -36.57
CA ALA A 101 42.15 -10.18 -36.57
C ALA A 101 41.16 -8.99 -36.40
N PRO A 102 39.97 -9.06 -37.02
CA PRO A 102 39.10 -7.90 -37.26
C PRO A 102 38.42 -7.42 -35.97
N LYS A 103 38.32 -6.09 -35.81
CA LYS A 103 37.62 -5.45 -34.68
C LYS A 103 36.14 -5.85 -34.68
N PRO A 104 35.57 -6.33 -33.55
CA PRO A 104 34.13 -6.50 -33.44
C PRO A 104 33.44 -5.13 -33.46
N LYS A 105 32.36 -5.06 -34.24
CA LYS A 105 31.52 -3.88 -34.42
C LYS A 105 31.04 -3.35 -33.06
N LYS A 106 31.18 -2.04 -32.86
CA LYS A 106 30.81 -1.30 -31.65
C LYS A 106 29.39 -1.68 -31.19
N ALA A 107 29.29 -2.16 -29.96
CA ALA A 107 28.03 -2.34 -29.26
C ALA A 107 27.21 -1.03 -29.29
N LYS A 108 25.92 -1.15 -29.61
CA LYS A 108 24.94 -0.07 -29.51
C LYS A 108 25.04 0.57 -28.11
N LYS A 109 25.14 1.89 -28.06
CA LYS A 109 25.12 2.68 -26.82
C LYS A 109 23.91 2.25 -25.99
N GLU A 110 24.18 1.69 -24.83
CA GLU A 110 23.23 1.47 -23.75
C GLU A 110 22.59 2.84 -23.44
N VAL A 111 21.30 2.98 -23.71
CA VAL A 111 20.57 4.20 -23.34
C VAL A 111 20.66 4.27 -21.82
N ASP A 112 21.42 5.25 -21.34
CA ASP A 112 21.54 5.59 -19.93
C ASP A 112 20.16 5.52 -19.26
N PRO A 113 19.94 4.58 -18.33
CA PRO A 113 18.62 4.27 -17.78
C PRO A 113 17.97 5.49 -17.12
N GLU A 114 18.77 6.48 -16.71
CA GLU A 114 18.25 7.74 -16.18
C GLU A 114 17.60 8.62 -17.24
N LYS A 115 18.16 8.66 -18.45
CA LYS A 115 17.61 9.46 -19.56
C LYS A 115 16.30 8.87 -20.04
N ALA A 116 16.21 7.54 -20.14
CA ALA A 116 14.96 6.85 -20.46
C ALA A 116 13.85 7.17 -19.45
N LYS A 117 14.16 7.10 -18.13
CA LYS A 117 13.23 7.48 -17.06
C LYS A 117 12.78 8.95 -17.18
N LYS A 118 13.70 9.87 -17.48
CA LYS A 118 13.37 11.30 -17.65
C LYS A 118 12.46 11.54 -18.86
N LEU A 119 12.67 10.83 -19.97
CA LEU A 119 11.80 10.90 -21.15
C LEU A 119 10.41 10.31 -20.85
N GLU A 120 10.35 9.14 -20.20
CA GLU A 120 9.10 8.52 -19.77
C GLU A 120 8.31 9.46 -18.84
N ILE A 121 8.98 10.10 -17.88
CA ILE A 121 8.34 11.10 -17.00
C ILE A 121 7.78 12.29 -17.79
N ARG A 122 8.47 12.76 -18.84
CA ARG A 122 7.99 13.86 -19.69
C ARG A 122 6.74 13.45 -20.47
N GLU A 123 6.73 12.24 -21.04
CA GLU A 123 5.59 11.71 -21.78
C GLU A 123 4.39 11.48 -20.86
N LEU A 124 4.59 10.83 -19.72
CA LEU A 124 3.53 10.58 -18.75
C LEU A 124 2.94 11.89 -18.20
N LYS A 125 3.74 12.95 -18.08
CA LYS A 125 3.24 14.26 -17.65
C LYS A 125 2.25 14.87 -18.64
N LYS A 126 2.36 14.60 -19.95
CA LYS A 126 1.40 15.07 -20.96
C LYS A 126 0.03 14.42 -20.76
N TRP A 127 0.03 13.11 -20.50
CA TRP A 127 -1.20 12.32 -20.33
C TRP A 127 -1.81 12.41 -18.92
N ALA A 128 -1.10 12.97 -17.94
CA ALA A 128 -1.54 12.97 -16.54
C ALA A 128 -2.58 14.04 -16.17
N LEU A 129 -3.16 14.79 -17.14
CA LEU A 129 -4.20 15.82 -16.91
C LEU A 129 -3.87 16.69 -15.69
N ARG A 130 -2.68 17.31 -15.69
CA ARG A 130 -2.13 18.02 -14.52
C ARG A 130 -2.62 19.46 -14.41
N ASP A 131 -3.65 19.82 -15.15
CA ASP A 131 -4.22 21.17 -15.13
C ASP A 131 -4.72 21.46 -13.71
N LYS A 132 -4.15 22.52 -13.14
CA LYS A 132 -4.47 22.91 -11.78
C LYS A 132 -5.81 23.62 -11.82
N LEU A 133 -6.87 22.92 -11.37
CA LEU A 133 -8.11 23.59 -11.06
C LEU A 133 -7.87 24.58 -9.91
N ALA A 134 -8.20 25.85 -10.12
CA ALA A 134 -8.10 26.88 -9.09
C ALA A 134 -9.15 26.60 -8.01
N MET A 135 -8.72 25.98 -6.91
CA MET A 135 -9.57 25.69 -5.76
C MET A 135 -9.55 26.86 -4.79
N LEU A 136 -10.73 27.27 -4.33
CA LEU A 136 -10.90 28.26 -3.27
C LEU A 136 -10.44 27.68 -1.92
N PRO A 137 -10.06 28.52 -0.94
CA PRO A 137 -9.75 28.05 0.41
C PRO A 137 -11.01 27.49 1.07
N ALA A 138 -11.03 26.16 1.29
CA ALA A 138 -12.19 25.41 1.78
C ALA A 138 -12.16 25.13 3.30
N THR A 139 -11.10 25.55 3.99
CA THR A 139 -10.94 25.37 5.45
C THR A 139 -10.89 26.73 6.10
N THR A 140 -11.58 26.90 7.23
CA THR A 140 -11.67 28.15 8.00
C THR A 140 -10.30 28.79 8.24
N TRP A 141 -9.33 28.00 8.71
CA TRP A 141 -7.95 28.43 8.93
C TRP A 141 -7.23 28.85 7.63
N VAL A 142 -7.40 28.10 6.54
CA VAL A 142 -6.75 28.41 5.25
C VAL A 142 -7.35 29.69 4.65
N LEU A 143 -8.65 29.90 4.83
CA LEU A 143 -9.36 31.09 4.42
C LEU A 143 -8.86 32.30 5.23
N PHE A 144 -8.85 32.20 6.55
CA PHE A 144 -8.32 33.23 7.46
C PHE A 144 -6.86 33.59 7.14
N THR A 145 -5.99 32.59 7.04
CA THR A 145 -4.58 32.84 6.70
C THR A 145 -4.45 33.45 5.31
N SER A 146 -5.28 33.04 4.33
CA SER A 146 -5.25 33.61 2.98
C SER A 146 -5.71 35.07 2.91
N GLU A 147 -6.68 35.47 3.73
CA GLU A 147 -7.12 36.86 3.87
C GLU A 147 -6.04 37.71 4.55
N ASN A 148 -5.33 37.12 5.52
CA ASN A 148 -4.27 37.79 6.26
C ASN A 148 -2.88 37.68 5.62
N LYS A 149 -2.77 37.11 4.39
CA LYS A 149 -1.48 36.86 3.72
C LYS A 149 -0.62 38.12 3.55
N GLY A 150 -1.25 39.28 3.33
CA GLY A 150 -0.57 40.57 3.20
C GLY A 150 0.04 41.09 4.51
N SER A 151 -0.46 40.62 5.67
CA SER A 151 0.11 40.94 6.99
C SER A 151 1.39 40.16 7.29
N LEU A 152 1.77 39.15 6.49
CA LEU A 152 3.00 38.35 6.63
C LEU A 152 4.24 39.03 5.98
N THR A 153 4.35 40.36 6.02
CA THR A 153 5.53 41.08 5.49
C THR A 153 6.58 41.39 6.57
N GLY A 154 6.43 40.85 7.78
CA GLY A 154 7.35 41.05 8.90
C GLY A 154 8.69 40.32 8.77
N THR A 155 9.72 40.84 9.44
CA THR A 155 11.14 40.43 9.37
C THR A 155 11.46 39.08 10.04
N GLY A 156 10.46 38.33 10.49
CA GLY A 156 10.60 36.97 11.02
C GLY A 156 10.07 35.97 10.01
N GLY A 157 10.89 35.01 9.56
CA GLY A 157 10.53 34.09 8.47
C GLY A 157 9.14 33.41 8.62
N ILE A 158 8.66 32.79 7.54
CA ILE A 158 7.29 32.23 7.38
C ILE A 158 6.76 31.47 8.62
N THR A 159 7.64 30.77 9.34
CA THR A 159 7.28 30.03 10.55
C THR A 159 6.78 30.92 11.69
N GLN A 160 7.43 32.06 11.96
CA GLN A 160 7.04 32.99 13.03
C GLN A 160 5.73 33.71 12.69
N GLN A 161 5.56 34.09 11.43
CA GLN A 161 4.33 34.70 10.95
C GLN A 161 3.14 33.74 11.05
N MET A 162 3.35 32.44 10.80
CA MET A 162 2.30 31.44 10.94
C MET A 162 1.93 31.19 12.42
N THR A 163 2.89 31.27 13.34
CA THR A 163 2.61 31.20 14.78
C THR A 163 1.80 32.41 15.25
N GLU A 164 2.16 33.61 14.81
CA GLU A 164 1.41 34.84 15.12
C GLU A 164 -0.03 34.78 14.57
N LEU A 165 -0.22 34.31 13.33
CA LEU A 165 -1.56 34.12 12.78
C LEU A 165 -2.36 33.07 13.55
N SER A 166 -1.71 32.03 14.06
CA SER A 166 -2.38 30.99 14.84
C SER A 166 -2.87 31.54 16.17
N GLU A 167 -2.10 32.44 16.79
CA GLU A 167 -2.50 33.14 18.01
C GLU A 167 -3.69 34.08 17.73
N LYS A 168 -3.61 34.86 16.65
CA LYS A 168 -4.73 35.73 16.21
C LYS A 168 -6.01 34.92 15.94
N PHE A 169 -5.89 33.75 15.30
CA PHE A 169 -7.05 32.90 15.03
C PHE A 169 -7.67 32.31 16.30
N ARG A 170 -6.86 32.04 17.33
CA ARG A 170 -7.37 31.61 18.64
C ARG A 170 -8.08 32.72 19.41
N GLN A 171 -7.78 33.98 19.10
CA GLN A 171 -8.38 35.17 19.70
C GLN A 171 -9.64 35.65 18.97
N LEU A 172 -10.02 35.03 17.85
CA LEU A 172 -11.24 35.39 17.11
C LEU A 172 -12.48 35.18 17.97
N THR A 173 -13.46 36.04 17.78
CA THR A 173 -14.79 35.88 18.39
C THR A 173 -15.54 34.72 17.74
N GLU A 174 -16.48 34.11 18.47
CA GLU A 174 -17.29 32.99 17.97
C GLU A 174 -18.09 33.39 16.72
N SER A 175 -18.60 34.63 16.65
CA SER A 175 -19.30 35.15 15.48
C SER A 175 -18.41 35.21 14.24
N GLU A 176 -17.18 35.70 14.38
CA GLU A 176 -16.22 35.75 13.26
C GLU A 176 -15.84 34.34 12.80
N LEU A 177 -15.66 33.42 13.76
CA LEU A 177 -15.38 32.02 13.45
C LEU A 177 -16.53 31.37 12.69
N GLN A 178 -17.79 31.62 13.10
CA GLN A 178 -18.97 31.14 12.40
C GLN A 178 -19.07 31.70 10.98
N ASP A 179 -18.80 32.99 10.78
CA ASP A 179 -18.78 33.62 9.46
C ASP A 179 -17.71 33.02 8.55
N LEU A 180 -16.49 32.81 9.08
CA LEU A 180 -15.40 32.15 8.35
C LEU A 180 -15.77 30.69 8.03
N SER A 181 -16.43 29.98 8.95
CA SER A 181 -16.87 28.60 8.74
C SER A 181 -17.92 28.51 7.63
N ARG A 182 -18.90 29.43 7.62
CA ARG A 182 -19.94 29.51 6.59
C ARG A 182 -19.33 29.78 5.22
N ARG A 183 -18.39 30.73 5.13
CA ARG A 183 -17.63 31.01 3.89
C ARG A 183 -16.81 29.81 3.44
N ALA A 184 -16.13 29.12 4.36
CA ALA A 184 -15.33 27.94 4.05
C ALA A 184 -16.20 26.79 3.51
N VAL A 185 -17.38 26.55 4.09
CA VAL A 185 -18.34 25.55 3.59
C VAL A 185 -18.84 25.92 2.18
N ALA A 186 -19.21 27.19 1.95
CA ALA A 186 -19.61 27.66 0.63
C ALA A 186 -18.49 27.48 -0.42
N ASN A 187 -17.24 27.79 -0.05
CA ASN A 187 -16.07 27.57 -0.92
C ASN A 187 -15.85 26.08 -1.20
N ARG A 188 -16.05 25.20 -0.21
CA ARG A 188 -15.97 23.74 -0.40
C ARG A 188 -17.01 23.25 -1.41
N GLN A 189 -18.25 23.72 -1.29
CA GLN A 189 -19.32 23.37 -2.24
C GLN A 189 -19.00 23.86 -3.65
N LYS A 190 -18.54 25.10 -3.80
CA LYS A 190 -18.08 25.64 -5.10
C LYS A 190 -16.95 24.81 -5.69
N ASN A 191 -15.95 24.43 -4.89
CA ASN A 191 -14.85 23.58 -5.33
C ASN A 191 -15.30 22.19 -5.78
N LEU A 192 -16.28 21.60 -5.09
CA LEU A 192 -16.85 20.31 -5.50
C LEU A 192 -17.60 20.45 -6.83
N ALA A 193 -18.38 21.51 -7.00
CA ALA A 193 -19.11 21.78 -8.24
C ALA A 193 -18.14 22.05 -9.42
N THR A 194 -17.12 22.88 -9.22
CA THR A 194 -16.12 23.16 -10.26
C THR A 194 -15.32 21.91 -10.61
N TYR A 195 -14.97 21.09 -9.61
CA TYR A 195 -14.30 19.81 -9.85
C TYR A 195 -15.17 18.84 -10.65
N LYS A 196 -16.45 18.69 -10.29
CA LYS A 196 -17.40 17.84 -11.02
C LYS A 196 -17.55 18.30 -12.46
N ALA A 197 -17.80 19.59 -12.69
CA ALA A 197 -17.91 20.15 -14.05
C ALA A 197 -16.64 19.91 -14.87
N TRP A 198 -15.46 20.04 -14.27
CA TRP A 198 -14.20 19.74 -14.94
C TRP A 198 -13.99 18.24 -15.23
N VAL A 199 -14.46 17.35 -14.35
CA VAL A 199 -14.43 15.90 -14.62
C VAL A 199 -15.35 15.56 -15.80
N GLU A 200 -16.51 16.20 -15.88
CA GLU A 200 -17.50 15.98 -16.92
C GLU A 200 -17.03 16.41 -18.32
N THR A 201 -16.16 17.43 -18.43
CA THR A 201 -15.58 17.82 -19.73
C THR A 201 -14.67 16.76 -20.34
N HIS A 202 -14.14 15.85 -19.52
CA HIS A 202 -13.25 14.79 -19.97
C HIS A 202 -13.99 13.45 -20.09
N GLU A 203 -13.62 12.68 -21.14
CA GLU A 203 -14.12 11.32 -21.34
C GLU A 203 -13.67 10.39 -20.19
N PRO A 204 -14.51 9.47 -19.67
CA PRO A 204 -14.11 8.53 -18.61
C PRO A 204 -12.86 7.72 -18.95
N ALA A 205 -12.69 7.28 -20.20
CA ALA A 205 -11.50 6.55 -20.64
C ALA A 205 -10.22 7.42 -20.60
N ARG A 206 -10.34 8.73 -20.88
CA ARG A 206 -9.24 9.70 -20.79
C ARG A 206 -8.81 9.92 -19.33
N ILE A 207 -9.77 9.95 -18.41
CA ILE A 207 -9.53 10.04 -16.97
C ILE A 207 -8.87 8.77 -16.45
N HIS A 208 -9.34 7.60 -16.86
CA HIS A 208 -8.73 6.31 -16.54
C HIS A 208 -7.27 6.25 -16.97
N LEU A 209 -6.97 6.64 -18.22
CA LEU A 209 -5.61 6.76 -18.73
C LEU A 209 -4.76 7.71 -17.86
N ALA A 210 -5.30 8.88 -17.53
CA ALA A 210 -4.59 9.84 -16.69
C ALA A 210 -4.33 9.32 -15.27
N ASN A 211 -5.24 8.54 -14.69
CA ASN A 211 -5.02 7.90 -13.40
C ASN A 211 -3.95 6.81 -13.47
N LYS A 212 -3.91 6.03 -14.55
CA LYS A 212 -2.84 5.06 -14.82
C LYS A 212 -1.48 5.75 -14.95
N THR A 213 -1.40 6.86 -15.69
CA THR A 213 -0.16 7.62 -15.84
C THR A 213 0.26 8.32 -14.54
N ARG A 214 -0.67 8.83 -13.73
CA ARG A 214 -0.38 9.38 -12.39
C ARG A 214 0.21 8.33 -11.45
N ARG A 215 -0.31 7.09 -11.45
CA ARG A 215 0.28 5.98 -10.67
C ARG A 215 1.70 5.68 -11.11
N ARG A 216 1.94 5.62 -12.43
CA ARG A 216 3.27 5.39 -12.99
C ARG A 216 4.23 6.54 -12.66
N LEU A 217 3.77 7.79 -12.75
CA LEU A 217 4.55 8.97 -12.35
C LEU A 217 4.90 8.92 -10.86
N ALA A 218 3.97 8.55 -10.00
CA ALA A 218 4.22 8.44 -8.57
C ALA A 218 5.29 7.37 -8.27
N PHE A 219 5.24 6.24 -8.96
CA PHE A 219 6.27 5.20 -8.86
C PHE A 219 7.65 5.67 -9.33
N LEU A 220 7.74 6.33 -10.50
CA LEU A 220 9.01 6.78 -11.06
C LEU A 220 9.63 7.96 -10.31
N THR A 221 8.80 8.86 -9.77
CA THR A 221 9.27 10.08 -9.10
C THR A 221 9.36 9.94 -7.58
N GLY A 222 8.79 8.88 -7.02
CA GLY A 222 8.63 8.70 -5.57
C GLY A 222 7.69 9.71 -4.90
N LYS A 223 7.03 10.59 -5.68
CA LYS A 223 6.15 11.63 -5.15
C LYS A 223 4.70 11.19 -5.34
N PRO A 224 3.87 11.15 -4.27
CA PRO A 224 2.47 10.79 -4.41
C PRO A 224 1.77 11.83 -5.29
N VAL A 225 1.05 11.34 -6.31
CA VAL A 225 0.21 12.17 -7.18
C VAL A 225 -1.24 11.78 -6.94
N LYS A 226 -2.08 12.77 -6.59
CA LYS A 226 -3.51 12.54 -6.33
C LYS A 226 -4.22 12.14 -7.62
N GLN A 227 -4.96 11.04 -7.55
CA GLN A 227 -5.78 10.54 -8.66
C GLN A 227 -7.05 11.38 -8.80
N ILE A 228 -7.59 11.43 -10.02
CA ILE A 228 -8.91 12.00 -10.30
C ILE A 228 -9.96 10.98 -9.86
N SER A 229 -10.93 11.42 -9.08
CA SER A 229 -12.12 10.64 -8.75
C SER A 229 -13.20 10.94 -9.77
N ASP A 230 -13.73 9.91 -10.43
CA ASP A 230 -14.87 10.00 -11.34
C ASP A 230 -15.84 8.86 -11.00
N GLU A 231 -17.11 9.20 -10.79
CA GLU A 231 -18.18 8.27 -10.42
C GLU A 231 -18.61 7.39 -11.60
N ARG A 232 -18.31 7.80 -12.85
CA ARG A 232 -18.60 7.06 -14.09
C ARG A 232 -17.64 5.89 -14.33
N LEU A 233 -16.53 5.84 -13.59
CA LEU A 233 -15.56 4.74 -13.69
C LEU A 233 -16.09 3.50 -12.95
N PRO A 234 -15.94 2.30 -13.52
CA PRO A 234 -16.28 1.04 -12.88
C PRO A 234 -15.64 0.95 -11.50
N GLN A 235 -16.47 0.73 -10.49
CA GLN A 235 -16.00 0.49 -9.13
C GLN A 235 -15.44 -0.92 -9.00
N ARG A 236 -14.40 -1.08 -8.18
CA ARG A 236 -13.81 -2.39 -7.93
C ARG A 236 -14.87 -3.32 -7.32
N PRO A 237 -14.92 -4.60 -7.74
CA PRO A 237 -15.91 -5.53 -7.22
C PRO A 237 -15.71 -5.73 -5.73
N THR A 238 -16.82 -5.80 -5.00
CA THR A 238 -16.81 -6.01 -3.56
C THR A 238 -16.71 -7.50 -3.25
N GLY A 239 -15.99 -7.85 -2.18
CA GLY A 239 -15.88 -9.24 -1.73
C GLY A 239 -17.19 -9.74 -1.13
N SER A 240 -17.39 -11.07 -1.06
CA SER A 240 -18.59 -11.69 -0.49
C SER A 240 -18.88 -11.21 0.93
N TYR A 241 -17.87 -11.16 1.80
CA TYR A 241 -18.02 -10.61 3.15
C TYR A 241 -18.36 -9.11 3.15
N SER A 242 -17.80 -8.32 2.23
CA SER A 242 -18.11 -6.88 2.14
C SER A 242 -19.56 -6.64 1.71
N LEU A 243 -20.09 -7.49 0.83
CA LEU A 243 -21.52 -7.46 0.47
C LEU A 243 -22.39 -7.80 1.68
N TYR A 244 -22.04 -8.85 2.42
CA TYR A 244 -22.71 -9.19 3.67
C TYR A 244 -22.65 -8.06 4.69
N LEU A 245 -21.48 -7.43 4.83
CA LEU A 245 -21.28 -6.30 5.72
C LEU A 245 -22.21 -5.13 5.38
N VAL A 246 -22.32 -4.76 4.10
CA VAL A 246 -23.22 -3.69 3.66
C VAL A 246 -24.68 -4.06 3.93
N ASP A 247 -25.09 -5.28 3.60
CA ASP A 247 -26.47 -5.75 3.80
C ASP A 247 -26.89 -5.87 5.28
N ASN A 248 -25.92 -5.94 6.21
CA ASN A 248 -26.17 -6.08 7.64
C ASN A 248 -25.69 -4.88 8.48
N TRP A 249 -25.14 -3.84 7.85
CA TRP A 249 -24.62 -2.66 8.55
C TRP A 249 -25.71 -1.95 9.36
N ASP A 250 -26.87 -1.75 8.74
CA ASP A 250 -28.02 -1.07 9.35
C ASP A 250 -28.84 -2.01 10.25
N LYS A 251 -28.65 -3.32 10.13
CA LYS A 251 -29.31 -4.34 10.97
C LYS A 251 -28.61 -4.53 12.32
N SER A 252 -27.34 -4.17 12.43
CA SER A 252 -26.60 -4.23 13.69
C SER A 252 -27.13 -3.20 14.69
N HIS A 253 -27.36 -3.64 15.93
CA HIS A 253 -27.86 -2.80 17.01
C HIS A 253 -26.76 -2.12 17.83
N ALA A 254 -25.50 -2.41 17.53
CA ALA A 254 -24.37 -1.82 18.23
C ALA A 254 -24.26 -0.30 18.03
N GLU A 255 -23.97 0.42 19.12
CA GLU A 255 -23.89 1.89 19.14
C GLU A 255 -22.65 2.44 18.44
N THR A 256 -21.53 1.71 18.50
CA THR A 256 -20.25 2.15 17.91
C THR A 256 -19.95 1.36 16.64
N ASN A 257 -19.38 2.04 15.64
CA ASN A 257 -18.94 1.40 14.40
C ASN A 257 -18.02 0.20 14.64
N GLN A 258 -17.13 0.29 15.64
CA GLN A 258 -16.22 -0.80 15.98
C GLN A 258 -16.97 -2.03 16.51
N ALA A 259 -18.01 -1.84 17.32
CA ALA A 259 -18.84 -2.94 17.81
C ALA A 259 -19.68 -3.54 16.67
N LYS A 260 -20.24 -2.72 15.77
CA LYS A 260 -20.94 -3.20 14.56
C LYS A 260 -20.08 -4.14 13.71
N PHE A 261 -18.83 -3.75 13.45
CA PHE A 261 -17.89 -4.60 12.70
C PHE A 261 -17.62 -5.94 13.38
N LYS A 262 -17.53 -5.96 14.72
CA LYS A 262 -17.31 -7.19 15.49
C LYS A 262 -18.53 -8.10 15.40
N GLU A 263 -19.71 -7.56 15.69
CA GLU A 263 -20.99 -8.27 15.65
C GLU A 263 -21.23 -8.90 14.27
N ILE A 264 -21.09 -8.12 13.20
CA ILE A 264 -21.27 -8.61 11.82
C ILE A 264 -20.16 -9.60 11.41
N GLY A 265 -18.94 -9.42 11.94
CA GLY A 265 -17.84 -10.34 11.72
C GLY A 265 -18.04 -11.69 12.40
N GLU A 266 -18.67 -11.70 13.58
CA GLU A 266 -19.07 -12.90 14.30
C GLU A 266 -20.24 -13.58 13.58
N SER A 267 -21.28 -12.83 13.23
CA SER A 267 -22.44 -13.38 12.51
C SER A 267 -22.01 -14.02 11.19
N TRP A 268 -21.09 -13.42 10.43
CA TRP A 268 -20.57 -14.00 9.18
C TRP A 268 -19.94 -15.38 9.37
N LYS A 269 -19.28 -15.65 10.50
CA LYS A 269 -18.70 -16.98 10.77
C LYS A 269 -19.81 -18.02 10.89
N ASP A 270 -20.93 -17.64 11.50
CA ASP A 270 -22.06 -18.51 11.79
C ASP A 270 -23.09 -18.59 10.65
N VAL A 271 -22.99 -17.73 9.61
CA VAL A 271 -23.88 -17.77 8.44
C VAL A 271 -23.82 -19.14 7.76
N ASN A 272 -25.00 -19.63 7.35
CA ASN A 272 -25.20 -20.88 6.64
C ASN A 272 -24.37 -20.94 5.34
N PRO A 273 -23.87 -22.12 4.93
CA PRO A 273 -23.07 -22.26 3.71
C PRO A 273 -23.86 -21.88 2.45
N THR A 274 -25.18 -22.11 2.43
CA THR A 274 -26.08 -21.73 1.33
C THR A 274 -26.17 -20.21 1.18
N GLU A 275 -26.32 -19.49 2.28
CA GLU A 275 -26.35 -18.03 2.28
C GLU A 275 -24.98 -17.45 1.89
N LYS A 276 -23.88 -18.00 2.43
CA LYS A 276 -22.51 -17.62 2.02
C LYS A 276 -22.31 -17.76 0.51
N ALA A 277 -22.76 -18.88 -0.08
CA ALA A 277 -22.66 -19.13 -1.52
C ALA A 277 -23.40 -18.06 -2.36
N LEU A 278 -24.54 -17.53 -1.88
CA LEU A 278 -25.23 -16.44 -2.55
C LEU A 278 -24.38 -15.16 -2.60
N TYR A 279 -23.70 -14.81 -1.51
CA TYR A 279 -22.79 -13.65 -1.49
C TYR A 279 -21.56 -13.87 -2.37
N GLU A 280 -21.04 -15.10 -2.44
CA GLU A 280 -19.95 -15.48 -3.33
C GLU A 280 -20.35 -15.35 -4.80
N GLN A 281 -21.54 -15.83 -5.17
CA GLN A 281 -22.08 -15.69 -6.52
C GLN A 281 -22.25 -14.21 -6.88
N ARG A 282 -22.85 -13.40 -6.01
CA ARG A 282 -22.98 -11.95 -6.24
C ARG A 282 -21.62 -11.27 -6.43
N SER A 283 -20.61 -11.63 -5.63
CA SER A 283 -19.25 -11.10 -5.77
C SER A 283 -18.61 -11.53 -7.09
N ALA A 284 -18.79 -12.78 -7.50
CA ALA A 284 -18.32 -13.30 -8.77
C ALA A 284 -18.96 -12.56 -9.95
N ASP A 285 -20.28 -12.36 -9.94
CA ASP A 285 -21.03 -11.63 -10.97
C ASP A 285 -20.55 -10.17 -11.09
N GLN A 286 -20.35 -9.49 -9.95
CA GLN A 286 -19.75 -8.14 -9.94
C GLN A 286 -18.34 -8.15 -10.54
N SER A 287 -17.53 -9.18 -10.25
CA SER A 287 -16.17 -9.28 -10.77
C SER A 287 -16.13 -9.47 -12.29
N VAL A 288 -17.08 -10.23 -12.84
CA VAL A 288 -17.21 -10.46 -14.29
C VAL A 288 -17.63 -9.16 -14.98
N LYS A 289 -18.66 -8.47 -14.45
CA LYS A 289 -19.11 -7.17 -14.97
C LYS A 289 -17.98 -6.14 -14.96
N TYR A 290 -17.28 -6.02 -13.83
CA TYR A 290 -16.15 -5.11 -13.68
C TYR A 290 -15.05 -5.38 -14.70
N LYS A 291 -14.65 -6.64 -14.90
CA LYS A 291 -13.63 -7.00 -15.89
C LYS A 291 -14.03 -6.58 -17.29
N ALA A 292 -15.27 -6.87 -17.70
CA ALA A 292 -15.77 -6.51 -19.02
C ALA A 292 -15.81 -4.98 -19.23
N GLU A 293 -16.23 -4.21 -18.21
CA GLU A 293 -16.23 -2.74 -18.29
C GLU A 293 -14.82 -2.15 -18.32
N MET A 294 -13.89 -2.70 -17.52
CA MET A 294 -12.50 -2.29 -17.51
C MET A 294 -11.80 -2.60 -18.84
N GLU A 295 -12.08 -3.74 -19.46
CA GLU A 295 -11.54 -4.10 -20.78
C GLU A 295 -12.02 -3.12 -21.86
N LYS A 296 -13.30 -2.75 -21.84
CA LYS A 296 -13.85 -1.71 -22.73
C LYS A 296 -13.17 -0.35 -22.52
N LEU A 297 -12.99 0.05 -21.26
CA LEU A 297 -12.30 1.30 -20.93
C LEU A 297 -10.82 1.29 -21.32
N ASP A 298 -10.12 0.19 -21.09
CA ASP A 298 -8.71 0.04 -21.47
C ASP A 298 -8.55 0.06 -22.99
N ALA A 299 -9.46 -0.57 -23.74
CA ALA A 299 -9.48 -0.51 -25.19
C ALA A 299 -9.69 0.93 -25.68
N ARG A 300 -10.68 1.64 -25.13
CA ARG A 300 -10.94 3.04 -25.49
C ARG A 300 -9.78 3.96 -25.11
N ALA A 301 -9.16 3.75 -23.94
CA ALA A 301 -7.99 4.50 -23.50
C ALA A 301 -6.78 4.32 -24.43
N LYS A 302 -6.55 3.11 -24.95
CA LYS A 302 -5.50 2.86 -25.95
C LYS A 302 -5.75 3.63 -27.25
N VAL A 303 -6.99 3.61 -27.75
CA VAL A 303 -7.38 4.39 -28.94
C VAL A 303 -7.12 5.88 -28.74
N ILE A 304 -7.45 6.44 -27.57
CA ILE A 304 -7.17 7.85 -27.24
C ILE A 304 -5.66 8.13 -27.26
N GLN A 305 -4.86 7.22 -26.70
CA GLN A 305 -3.41 7.36 -26.66
C GLN A 305 -2.78 7.28 -28.06
N GLU A 306 -3.29 6.42 -28.94
CA GLU A 306 -2.83 6.23 -30.32
C GLU A 306 -3.23 7.39 -31.24
N THR A 307 -4.47 7.88 -31.09
CA THR A 307 -5.00 8.99 -31.90
C THR A 307 -4.44 10.35 -31.50
N GLY A 308 -3.75 10.45 -30.35
CA GLY A 308 -3.21 11.72 -29.88
C GLY A 308 -4.29 12.73 -29.46
N LEU A 309 -5.55 12.29 -29.31
CA LEU A 309 -6.65 13.11 -28.83
C LEU A 309 -6.41 13.43 -27.35
N ALA A 310 -5.81 14.60 -27.11
CA ALA A 310 -5.36 15.04 -25.79
C ALA A 310 -6.49 15.56 -24.91
#